data_AF-A0A0N8JZ27-F1
#
_entry.id   AF-A0A0N8JZ27-F1
#
_cell.length_a   1.000
_cell.length_b   1.000
_cell.length_c   1.000
_cell.angle_alpha   90.00
_cell.angle_beta   90.00
_cell.angle_gamma   90.00
#
_symmetry.space_group_name_H-M   'P 1'
#
loop_
_entity.id
_entity.type
_entity.pdbx_description
1 polymer ?
#
loop_
_entity_poly.entity_id
_entity_poly.type
_entity_poly.pdbx_seq_one_letter_code
_entity_poly.pdbx_strand_id
1 'polypeptide(L)'
;MEPRTTPAKSEGHLSKGQPTEKRLRSRVSTLHSLHWVVQTAGIEDAFKIAATEVSLLTGSDEFNATELFGIDTDSCERWMNCKSEFLKKYMLKVTNDLPSCPCSYPTEVAYSTTEIHDIISRKDFRWKDASGPKEKLEIYKPTARYCIRSSLTLESTTLAAQHCCYDDSMQLITRGKGAGTPNLISTEFSADLHYKVDVLPWIICKGDWSRYHQARPPNNGQQCEENPPDEDYYRQFEEAREF
;
A
#
# COMPACT_ATOMS: atom_id res chain seq x y z
N MET A 1 36.06 -59.79 -21.90
CA MET A 1 36.09 -58.31 -21.86
C MET A 1 34.67 -57.83 -21.68
N GLU A 2 34.29 -57.45 -20.45
CA GLU A 2 33.08 -56.65 -20.24
C GLU A 2 33.33 -55.21 -20.70
N PRO A 3 32.26 -54.50 -21.10
CA PRO A 3 32.12 -53.15 -20.59
C PRO A 3 30.70 -52.82 -20.09
N ARG A 4 30.70 -52.44 -18.82
CA ARG A 4 29.89 -51.45 -18.07
C ARG A 4 28.72 -50.76 -18.77
N THR A 5 27.60 -50.85 -18.06
CA THR A 5 26.45 -49.95 -17.99
C THR A 5 26.80 -48.46 -17.84
N THR A 6 26.03 -47.62 -18.54
CA THR A 6 25.70 -46.24 -18.12
C THR A 6 24.20 -46.00 -18.36
N PRO A 7 23.44 -45.47 -17.39
CA PRO A 7 22.07 -45.02 -17.64
C PRO A 7 21.93 -43.49 -17.55
N ALA A 8 20.79 -43.02 -18.09
CA ALA A 8 20.07 -41.78 -17.82
C ALA A 8 20.36 -40.54 -18.69
N LYS A 9 19.28 -40.10 -19.38
CA LYS A 9 18.83 -38.71 -19.33
C LYS A 9 17.30 -38.71 -19.23
N SER A 10 16.80 -38.48 -18.03
CA SER A 10 15.40 -38.16 -17.74
C SER A 10 15.15 -36.68 -18.04
N GLU A 11 14.07 -36.41 -18.77
CA GLU A 11 13.56 -35.08 -19.04
C GLU A 11 13.18 -34.35 -17.74
N GLY A 12 13.68 -33.12 -17.57
CA GLY A 12 13.36 -32.27 -16.45
C GLY A 12 11.98 -31.63 -16.62
N HIS A 13 11.02 -32.10 -15.83
CA HIS A 13 9.71 -31.48 -15.66
C HIS A 13 9.86 -30.17 -14.86
N LEU A 14 9.43 -29.04 -15.44
CA LEU A 14 9.39 -27.74 -14.78
C LEU A 14 8.25 -27.75 -13.73
N SER A 15 8.59 -28.09 -12.49
CA SER A 15 7.66 -28.06 -11.37
C SER A 15 7.31 -26.61 -11.00
N LYS A 16 6.09 -26.18 -11.33
CA LYS A 16 5.44 -25.01 -10.70
C LYS A 16 5.30 -25.30 -9.21
N GLY A 17 6.11 -24.65 -8.37
CA GLY A 17 6.11 -24.89 -6.93
C GLY A 17 4.77 -24.52 -6.29
N GLN A 18 4.08 -25.49 -5.67
CA GLN A 18 2.94 -25.20 -4.81
C GLN A 18 3.40 -24.47 -3.54
N PRO A 19 2.66 -23.46 -3.05
CA PRO A 19 3.00 -22.80 -1.78
C PRO A 19 2.94 -23.78 -0.61
N THR A 20 3.91 -23.69 0.30
CA THR A 20 3.97 -24.55 1.48
C THR A 20 2.81 -24.27 2.45
N GLU A 21 2.27 -25.32 3.09
CA GLU A 21 1.13 -25.22 4.01
C GLU A 21 1.35 -24.18 5.13
N LYS A 22 2.60 -24.07 5.63
CA LYS A 22 2.99 -23.06 6.63
C LYS A 22 2.78 -21.62 6.13
N ARG A 23 3.07 -21.35 4.85
CA ARG A 23 2.96 -20.00 4.26
C ARG A 23 1.49 -19.62 4.03
N LEU A 24 0.66 -20.57 3.60
CA LEU A 24 -0.80 -20.40 3.51
C LEU A 24 -1.41 -20.09 4.89
N ARG A 25 -1.09 -20.89 5.92
CA ARG A 25 -1.55 -20.64 7.30
C ARG A 25 -1.12 -19.27 7.82
N SER A 26 0.12 -18.83 7.51
CA SER A 26 0.61 -17.50 7.89
C SER A 26 -0.18 -16.37 7.22
N ARG A 27 -0.57 -16.51 5.95
CA ARG A 27 -1.40 -15.51 5.25
C ARG A 27 -2.82 -15.42 5.81
N VAL A 28 -3.43 -16.56 6.15
CA VAL A 28 -4.75 -16.60 6.82
C VAL A 28 -4.69 -15.97 8.22
N SER A 29 -3.61 -16.23 8.97
CA SER A 29 -3.41 -15.60 10.28
C SER A 29 -3.25 -14.07 10.15
N THR A 30 -2.48 -13.61 9.16
CA THR A 30 -2.30 -12.19 8.86
C THR A 30 -3.63 -11.51 8.53
N LEU A 31 -4.48 -12.18 7.73
CA LEU A 31 -5.83 -11.74 7.40
C LEU A 31 -6.70 -11.50 8.65
N HIS A 32 -6.80 -12.50 9.53
CA HIS A 32 -7.60 -12.41 10.76
C HIS A 32 -7.10 -11.27 11.65
N SER A 33 -5.78 -11.13 11.80
CA SER A 33 -5.20 -10.07 12.63
C SER A 33 -5.39 -8.68 12.02
N LEU A 34 -5.30 -8.52 10.70
CA LEU A 34 -5.58 -7.25 10.03
C LEU A 34 -7.05 -6.85 10.15
N HIS A 35 -7.97 -7.79 10.02
CA HIS A 35 -9.39 -7.52 10.27
C HIS A 35 -9.63 -6.97 11.69
N TRP A 36 -8.99 -7.59 12.69
CA TRP A 36 -9.02 -7.11 14.08
C TRP A 36 -8.38 -5.72 14.26
N VAL A 37 -7.34 -5.40 13.50
CA VAL A 37 -6.73 -4.06 13.50
C VAL A 37 -7.70 -3.01 12.96
N VAL A 38 -8.42 -3.31 11.87
CA VAL A 38 -9.42 -2.38 11.30
C VAL A 38 -10.50 -2.07 12.34
N GLN A 39 -10.90 -3.07 13.12
CA GLN A 39 -11.90 -2.91 14.19
C GLN A 39 -11.36 -2.10 15.38
N THR A 40 -10.14 -2.38 15.85
CA THR A 40 -9.54 -1.68 17.00
C THR A 40 -9.06 -0.26 16.70
N ALA A 41 -8.64 0.00 15.46
CA ALA A 41 -8.28 1.33 14.99
C ALA A 41 -9.52 2.22 14.74
N GLY A 42 -10.74 1.70 14.95
CA GLY A 42 -11.98 2.43 14.74
C GLY A 42 -12.22 2.77 13.27
N ILE A 43 -11.58 2.08 12.32
CA ILE A 43 -11.71 2.38 10.89
C ILE A 43 -13.12 2.03 10.40
N GLU A 44 -13.72 0.94 10.89
CA GLU A 44 -15.11 0.60 10.53
C GLU A 44 -16.13 1.58 11.14
N ASP A 45 -15.87 2.08 12.34
CA ASP A 45 -16.73 3.07 13.00
C ASP A 45 -16.55 4.46 12.39
N ALA A 46 -15.33 4.84 12.03
CA ALA A 46 -15.03 6.06 11.27
C ALA A 46 -15.65 6.02 9.87
N PHE A 47 -15.74 4.84 9.24
CA PHE A 47 -16.47 4.67 7.98
C PHE A 47 -17.98 4.90 8.16
N LYS A 48 -18.58 4.35 9.23
CA LYS A 48 -19.99 4.63 9.55
C LYS A 48 -20.20 6.11 9.81
N ILE A 49 -19.29 6.77 10.53
CA ILE A 49 -19.34 8.22 10.80
C ILE A 49 -19.23 9.00 9.49
N ALA A 50 -18.21 8.75 8.66
CA ALA A 50 -18.04 9.44 7.38
C ALA A 50 -19.22 9.19 6.42
N ALA A 51 -19.76 7.97 6.38
CA ALA A 51 -20.96 7.67 5.61
C ALA A 51 -22.20 8.39 6.17
N THR A 52 -22.29 8.55 7.49
CA THR A 52 -23.36 9.32 8.16
C THR A 52 -23.19 10.81 7.91
N GLU A 53 -21.98 11.36 7.96
CA GLU A 53 -21.68 12.76 7.63
C GLU A 53 -21.97 13.07 6.16
N VAL A 54 -21.59 12.19 5.24
CA VAL A 54 -21.98 12.29 3.82
C VAL A 54 -23.50 12.21 3.67
N SER A 55 -24.17 11.34 4.44
CA SER A 55 -25.64 11.24 4.44
C SER A 55 -26.32 12.50 5.01
N LEU A 56 -25.74 13.11 6.06
CA LEU A 56 -26.17 14.36 6.68
C LEU A 56 -25.99 15.55 5.74
N LEU A 57 -24.90 15.58 4.97
CA LEU A 57 -24.68 16.55 3.90
C LEU A 57 -25.67 16.38 2.72
N THR A 58 -26.25 15.19 2.54
CA THR A 58 -27.32 14.92 1.56
C THR A 58 -28.75 15.05 2.11
N GLY A 59 -28.91 15.48 3.36
CA GLY A 59 -30.20 15.84 3.94
C GLY A 59 -31.15 14.66 4.21
N SER A 60 -30.91 13.90 5.27
CA SER A 60 -31.97 13.13 5.95
C SER A 60 -31.65 12.87 7.43
N ASP A 61 -32.47 13.49 8.28
CA ASP A 61 -32.82 13.28 9.70
C ASP A 61 -31.77 13.22 10.82
N GLU A 62 -32.07 14.01 11.86
CA GLU A 62 -31.34 14.22 13.11
C GLU A 62 -31.20 12.95 13.96
N PHE A 63 -29.97 12.48 14.15
CA PHE A 63 -29.61 11.60 15.25
C PHE A 63 -28.51 12.28 16.08
N ASN A 64 -28.81 12.61 17.34
CA ASN A 64 -27.90 13.32 18.23
C ASN A 64 -26.81 12.35 18.73
N ALA A 65 -25.81 12.09 17.87
CA ALA A 65 -24.74 11.10 18.06
C ALA A 65 -23.63 11.55 19.02
N THR A 66 -23.74 12.76 19.58
CA THR A 66 -22.74 13.41 20.44
C THR A 66 -22.59 12.79 21.83
N GLU A 67 -23.61 12.08 22.34
CA GLU A 67 -23.58 11.51 23.70
C GLU A 67 -23.01 10.08 23.78
N LEU A 68 -22.93 9.31 22.68
CA LEU A 68 -22.66 7.87 22.78
C LEU A 68 -21.19 7.47 22.61
N PHE A 69 -20.34 8.32 22.01
CA PHE A 69 -18.96 7.95 21.66
C PHE A 69 -17.94 9.08 21.81
N GLY A 70 -17.82 9.68 23.00
CA GLY A 70 -16.64 10.46 23.42
C GLY A 70 -15.94 11.25 22.31
N ILE A 71 -16.70 12.11 21.63
CA ILE A 71 -16.28 12.88 20.45
C ILE A 71 -15.36 14.00 20.92
N ASP A 72 -14.10 13.67 21.21
CA ASP A 72 -13.06 14.67 21.42
C ASP A 72 -11.70 14.25 20.83
N THR A 73 -11.65 13.10 20.15
CA THR A 73 -10.45 12.67 19.41
C THR A 73 -10.80 12.45 17.94
N ASP A 74 -10.08 13.17 17.08
CA ASP A 74 -10.19 13.06 15.64
C ASP A 74 -9.92 11.61 15.17
N SER A 75 -10.76 11.10 14.28
CA SER A 75 -10.68 9.71 13.79
C SER A 75 -9.33 9.41 13.13
N CYS A 76 -8.76 10.39 12.42
CA CYS A 76 -7.42 10.26 11.86
C CYS A 76 -6.35 10.15 12.96
N GLU A 77 -6.43 10.97 14.01
CA GLU A 77 -5.50 10.90 15.14
C GLU A 77 -5.57 9.54 15.84
N ARG A 78 -6.77 9.00 16.02
CA ARG A 78 -6.97 7.67 16.61
C ARG A 78 -6.36 6.56 15.75
N TRP A 79 -6.50 6.64 14.43
CA TRP A 79 -5.87 5.72 13.49
C TRP A 79 -4.35 5.81 13.52
N MET A 80 -3.80 7.03 13.44
CA MET A 80 -2.35 7.27 13.47
C MET A 80 -1.71 6.73 14.76
N ASN A 81 -2.43 6.84 15.88
CA ASN A 81 -1.96 6.41 17.19
C ASN A 81 -2.34 4.95 17.54
N CYS A 82 -2.69 4.12 16.55
CA CYS A 82 -3.02 2.71 16.78
C CYS A 82 -1.86 1.96 17.47
N LYS A 83 -2.11 1.44 18.68
CA LYS A 83 -1.09 0.75 19.51
C LYS A 83 -1.02 -0.76 19.30
N SER A 84 -1.49 -1.27 18.16
CA SER A 84 -1.49 -2.72 17.89
C SER A 84 -0.06 -3.27 17.70
N GLU A 85 0.36 -4.16 18.59
CA GLU A 85 1.66 -4.84 18.50
C GLU A 85 1.78 -5.72 17.25
N PHE A 86 0.66 -6.31 16.81
CA PHE A 86 0.61 -7.03 15.55
C PHE A 86 0.88 -6.07 14.39
N LEU A 87 0.21 -4.92 14.34
CA LEU A 87 0.37 -3.95 13.26
C LEU A 87 1.81 -3.44 13.19
N LYS A 88 2.42 -3.10 14.33
CA LYS A 88 3.84 -2.68 14.40
C LYS A 88 4.77 -3.74 13.82
N LYS A 89 4.61 -5.02 14.23
CA LYS A 89 5.41 -6.13 13.70
C LYS A 89 5.16 -6.36 12.21
N TYR A 90 3.90 -6.26 11.77
CA TYR A 90 3.55 -6.40 10.36
C TYR A 90 4.18 -5.29 9.53
N MET A 91 4.09 -4.03 9.98
CA MET A 91 4.71 -2.88 9.30
C MET A 91 6.22 -3.02 9.19
N LEU A 92 6.91 -3.45 10.26
CA LEU A 92 8.34 -3.72 10.20
C LEU A 92 8.67 -4.78 9.14
N LYS A 93 7.86 -5.84 9.05
CA LYS A 93 8.01 -6.88 8.04
C LYS A 93 7.75 -6.34 6.63
N VAL A 94 6.74 -5.49 6.46
CA VAL A 94 6.43 -4.83 5.19
C VAL A 94 7.61 -3.97 4.73
N THR A 95 8.19 -3.14 5.61
CA THR A 95 9.37 -2.33 5.30
C THR A 95 10.57 -3.17 4.87
N ASN A 96 10.76 -4.36 5.45
CA ASN A 96 11.90 -5.23 5.15
C ASN A 96 11.71 -6.11 3.90
N ASP A 97 10.46 -6.51 3.62
CA ASP A 97 10.16 -7.50 2.58
C ASP A 97 9.80 -6.85 1.23
N LEU A 98 9.38 -5.59 1.22
CA LEU A 98 9.01 -4.88 0.00
C LEU A 98 10.21 -4.28 -0.72
N PRO A 99 10.19 -4.22 -2.06
CA PRO A 99 11.23 -3.58 -2.85
C PRO A 99 11.24 -2.06 -2.65
N SER A 100 12.39 -1.43 -2.89
CA SER A 100 12.44 0.04 -2.97
C SER A 100 11.84 0.54 -4.28
N CYS A 101 11.32 1.76 -4.28
CA CYS A 101 10.82 2.39 -5.50
C CYS A 101 11.97 2.72 -6.48
N PRO A 102 11.86 2.35 -7.77
CA PRO A 102 12.76 2.84 -8.81
C PRO A 102 12.65 4.36 -8.95
N CYS A 103 13.78 5.06 -9.15
CA CYS A 103 13.80 6.52 -9.27
C CYS A 103 13.11 7.06 -10.53
N SER A 104 13.01 6.26 -11.59
CA SER A 104 12.30 6.63 -12.81
C SER A 104 11.27 5.57 -13.19
N TYR A 105 10.17 5.99 -13.82
CA TYR A 105 9.10 5.08 -14.22
C TYR A 105 9.61 4.06 -15.25
N PRO A 106 9.52 2.75 -14.97
CA PRO A 106 9.96 1.70 -15.88
C PRO A 106 8.91 1.49 -16.98
N THR A 107 9.07 2.15 -18.13
CA THR A 107 8.03 2.25 -19.18
C THR A 107 7.49 0.92 -19.69
N GLU A 108 8.25 -0.17 -19.56
CA GLU A 108 7.86 -1.52 -19.94
C GLU A 108 6.63 -2.01 -19.15
N VAL A 109 6.44 -1.52 -17.92
CA VAL A 109 5.30 -1.91 -17.07
C VAL A 109 3.95 -1.44 -17.61
N ALA A 110 3.94 -0.43 -18.49
CA ALA A 110 2.73 0.08 -19.12
C ALA A 110 2.09 -0.95 -20.05
N TYR A 111 2.88 -1.89 -20.58
CA TYR A 111 2.44 -2.88 -21.55
C TYR A 111 2.25 -4.28 -20.95
N SER A 112 3.00 -4.61 -19.90
CA SER A 112 2.97 -5.94 -19.30
C SER A 112 3.53 -5.96 -17.87
N THR A 113 3.53 -7.14 -17.23
CA THR A 113 4.25 -7.30 -15.96
C THR A 113 5.74 -7.42 -16.22
N THR A 114 6.55 -6.61 -15.53
CA THR A 114 8.01 -6.56 -15.72
C THR A 114 8.73 -6.95 -14.44
N GLU A 115 9.86 -7.64 -14.56
CA GLU A 115 10.78 -7.90 -13.45
C GLU A 115 11.81 -6.78 -13.37
N ILE A 116 11.95 -6.19 -12.19
CA ILE A 116 12.87 -5.09 -11.92
C ILE A 116 13.76 -5.50 -10.75
N HIS A 117 15.06 -5.35 -10.94
CA HIS A 117 16.05 -5.62 -9.91
C HIS A 117 16.06 -4.52 -8.86
N ASP A 118 15.77 -4.86 -7.61
CA ASP A 118 15.94 -3.96 -6.48
C ASP A 118 17.36 -4.08 -5.92
N ILE A 119 18.13 -3.01 -6.07
CA ILE A 119 19.55 -2.96 -5.71
C ILE A 119 19.75 -3.11 -4.20
N ILE A 120 18.82 -2.60 -3.38
CA ILE A 120 18.91 -2.61 -1.92
C ILE A 120 18.78 -4.03 -1.38
N SER A 121 17.74 -4.75 -1.80
CA SER A 121 17.51 -6.14 -1.37
C SER A 121 18.26 -7.19 -2.21
N ARG A 122 18.85 -6.79 -3.35
CA ARG A 122 19.53 -7.65 -4.33
C ARG A 122 18.64 -8.78 -4.86
N LYS A 123 17.40 -8.45 -5.18
CA LYS A 123 16.37 -9.40 -5.66
C LYS A 123 15.53 -8.76 -6.76
N ASP A 124 15.00 -9.60 -7.63
CA ASP A 124 14.06 -9.17 -8.67
C ASP A 124 12.63 -9.22 -8.13
N PHE A 125 11.87 -8.16 -8.45
CA PHE A 125 10.46 -8.06 -8.11
C PHE A 125 9.63 -7.83 -9.36
N ARG A 126 8.45 -8.43 -9.39
CA ARG A 126 7.49 -8.23 -10.47
C ARG A 126 6.68 -6.98 -10.22
N TRP A 127 6.54 -6.13 -11.22
CA TRP A 127 5.81 -4.87 -11.17
C TRP A 127 4.76 -4.80 -12.26
N LYS A 128 3.68 -4.08 -11.98
CA LYS A 128 2.59 -3.79 -12.92
C LYS A 128 2.25 -2.31 -12.86
N ASP A 129 1.74 -1.78 -13.96
CA ASP A 129 1.14 -0.46 -13.97
C ASP A 129 -0.07 -0.40 -13.01
N ALA A 130 -0.15 0.71 -12.29
CA ALA A 130 -1.21 1.10 -11.38
C ALA A 130 -1.63 2.56 -11.67
N SER A 131 -1.67 2.93 -12.96
CA SER A 131 -2.04 4.28 -13.41
C SER A 131 -3.50 4.36 -13.89
N GLY A 132 -4.23 3.24 -13.86
CA GLY A 132 -5.59 3.13 -14.39
C GLY A 132 -6.66 3.80 -13.51
N PRO A 133 -7.86 4.04 -14.06
CA PRO A 133 -8.93 4.79 -13.39
C PRO A 133 -9.46 4.14 -12.09
N LYS A 134 -9.19 2.84 -11.87
CA LYS A 134 -9.54 2.15 -10.63
C LYS A 134 -8.78 2.69 -9.42
N GLU A 135 -7.61 3.29 -9.65
CA GLU A 135 -6.73 3.82 -8.62
C GLU A 135 -7.13 5.23 -8.18
N LYS A 136 -7.98 5.92 -8.96
CA LYS A 136 -8.50 7.27 -8.68
C LYS A 136 -7.38 8.24 -8.27
N LEU A 137 -6.31 8.27 -9.04
CA LEU A 137 -5.11 9.06 -8.74
C LEU A 137 -5.45 10.55 -8.58
N GLU A 138 -6.41 11.06 -9.36
CA GLU A 138 -6.91 12.43 -9.26
C GLU A 138 -7.49 12.81 -7.89
N ILE A 139 -7.85 11.82 -7.07
CA ILE A 139 -8.33 12.02 -5.69
C ILE A 139 -7.20 11.71 -4.71
N TYR A 140 -6.63 10.50 -4.78
CA TYR A 140 -5.75 9.99 -3.73
C TYR A 140 -4.28 10.36 -3.92
N LYS A 141 -3.88 10.74 -5.15
CA LYS A 141 -2.51 11.05 -5.56
C LYS A 141 -2.51 12.14 -6.66
N PRO A 142 -3.12 13.32 -6.45
CA PRO A 142 -3.51 14.23 -7.53
C PRO A 142 -2.38 14.83 -8.38
N THR A 143 -1.13 14.77 -7.91
CA THR A 143 0.05 15.21 -8.68
C THR A 143 0.81 14.05 -9.35
N ALA A 144 0.37 12.80 -9.15
CA ALA A 144 0.93 11.65 -9.82
C ALA A 144 0.32 11.48 -11.20
N ARG A 145 1.17 11.18 -12.19
CA ARG A 145 0.75 10.82 -13.54
C ARG A 145 0.78 9.32 -13.79
N TYR A 146 1.79 8.65 -13.23
CA TYR A 146 1.97 7.21 -13.37
C TYR A 146 2.16 6.60 -11.99
N CYS A 147 1.67 5.39 -11.79
CA CYS A 147 2.05 4.60 -10.62
C CYS A 147 2.31 3.15 -11.03
N ILE A 148 3.11 2.46 -10.23
CA ILE A 148 3.39 1.03 -10.36
C ILE A 148 3.16 0.33 -9.04
N ARG A 149 2.81 -0.95 -9.10
CA ARG A 149 2.61 -1.80 -7.92
C ARG A 149 3.42 -3.09 -8.04
N SER A 150 4.12 -3.46 -6.98
CA SER A 150 4.79 -4.76 -6.91
C SER A 150 3.75 -5.88 -6.80
N SER A 151 3.91 -6.94 -7.57
CA SER A 151 3.00 -8.10 -7.57
C SER A 151 3.33 -9.07 -6.44
N LEU A 152 2.31 -9.77 -5.94
CA LEU A 152 2.53 -10.87 -5.01
C LEU A 152 3.06 -12.10 -5.74
N THR A 153 3.99 -12.80 -5.11
CA THR A 153 4.48 -14.11 -5.56
C THR A 153 4.13 -15.18 -4.53
N LEU A 154 4.40 -16.44 -4.88
CA LEU A 154 4.30 -17.55 -3.92
C LEU A 154 5.37 -17.45 -2.82
N GLU A 155 6.41 -16.64 -3.05
CA GLU A 155 7.49 -16.39 -2.12
C GLU A 155 7.20 -15.26 -1.13
N SER A 156 6.27 -14.37 -1.48
CA SER A 156 5.86 -13.26 -0.62
C SER A 156 5.45 -13.75 0.77
N THR A 157 6.10 -13.18 1.77
CA THR A 157 5.94 -13.45 3.20
C THR A 157 4.94 -12.52 3.88
N THR A 158 4.51 -11.48 3.18
CA THR A 158 3.42 -10.56 3.56
C THR A 158 2.32 -10.59 2.49
N LEU A 159 1.21 -9.91 2.78
CA LEU A 159 0.14 -9.64 1.80
C LEU A 159 0.29 -8.24 1.18
N ALA A 160 1.35 -7.52 1.55
CA ALA A 160 1.60 -6.16 1.16
C ALA A 160 2.13 -6.05 -0.26
N ALA A 161 1.99 -4.87 -0.85
CA ALA A 161 2.59 -4.52 -2.13
C ALA A 161 3.19 -3.12 -2.03
N GLN A 162 4.37 -2.92 -2.61
CA GLN A 162 4.93 -1.60 -2.80
C GLN A 162 4.12 -0.88 -3.88
N HIS A 163 3.80 0.39 -3.64
CA HIS A 163 3.17 1.26 -4.61
C HIS A 163 4.04 2.51 -4.75
N CYS A 164 4.45 2.82 -5.97
CA CYS A 164 5.32 3.94 -6.29
C CYS A 164 4.63 4.80 -7.33
N CYS A 165 4.68 6.12 -7.17
CA CYS A 165 4.03 7.06 -8.08
C CYS A 165 5.04 8.07 -8.61
N TYR A 166 4.81 8.50 -9.83
CA TYR A 166 5.72 9.29 -10.65
C TYR A 166 4.97 10.49 -11.21
N ASP A 167 5.69 11.59 -11.38
CA ASP A 167 5.16 12.80 -12.00
C ASP A 167 5.07 12.65 -13.53
N ASP A 168 4.70 13.74 -14.20
CA ASP A 168 4.62 13.83 -15.65
C ASP A 168 5.97 13.61 -16.36
N SER A 169 7.06 13.92 -15.67
CA SER A 169 8.45 13.73 -16.08
C SER A 169 8.99 12.33 -15.77
N MET A 170 8.10 11.42 -15.36
CA MET A 170 8.42 10.03 -15.02
C MET A 170 9.43 9.89 -13.86
N GLN A 171 9.58 10.92 -13.02
CA GLN A 171 10.44 10.86 -11.83
C GLN A 171 9.63 10.46 -10.61
N LEU A 172 10.24 9.66 -9.73
CA LEU A 172 9.60 9.20 -8.50
C LEU A 172 9.17 10.40 -7.66
N ILE A 173 7.90 10.44 -7.26
CA ILE A 173 7.40 11.42 -6.29
C ILE A 173 7.76 10.91 -4.91
N THR A 174 8.82 11.47 -4.33
CA THR A 174 9.41 11.02 -3.06
C THR A 174 8.71 11.63 -1.84
N ARG A 175 7.97 12.73 -2.02
CA ARG A 175 7.21 13.44 -0.97
C ARG A 175 6.00 14.18 -1.55
N GLY A 176 5.19 14.83 -0.69
CA GLY A 176 4.01 15.58 -1.13
C GLY A 176 2.80 14.72 -1.49
N LYS A 177 1.71 15.35 -1.96
CA LYS A 177 0.38 14.73 -2.09
C LYS A 177 0.24 13.66 -3.17
N GLY A 178 1.16 13.62 -4.13
CA GLY A 178 1.21 12.58 -5.17
C GLY A 178 2.05 11.35 -4.82
N ALA A 179 2.77 11.36 -3.70
CA ALA A 179 3.70 10.28 -3.37
C ALA A 179 2.98 8.95 -3.12
N GLY A 180 3.49 7.88 -3.72
CA GLY A 180 3.00 6.52 -3.49
C GLY A 180 3.42 5.99 -2.12
N THR A 181 2.53 5.25 -1.45
CA THR A 181 2.80 4.63 -0.15
C THR A 181 2.60 3.12 -0.22
N PRO A 182 3.37 2.31 0.54
CA PRO A 182 3.18 0.87 0.55
C PRO A 182 1.74 0.48 0.92
N ASN A 183 1.15 -0.44 0.17
CA ASN A 183 -0.14 -1.04 0.51
C ASN A 183 0.10 -2.21 1.45
N LEU A 184 -0.52 -2.21 2.62
CA LEU A 184 -0.48 -3.33 3.56
C LEU A 184 -1.21 -4.56 3.02
N ILE A 185 -2.20 -4.36 2.15
CA ILE A 185 -2.89 -5.42 1.40
C ILE A 185 -2.83 -5.11 -0.09
N SER A 186 -2.25 -6.02 -0.86
CA SER A 186 -2.26 -5.96 -2.31
C SER A 186 -3.69 -6.07 -2.86
N THR A 187 -4.02 -5.25 -3.85
CA THR A 187 -5.27 -5.34 -4.61
C THR A 187 -5.43 -6.68 -5.33
N GLU A 188 -4.32 -7.36 -5.67
CA GLU A 188 -4.33 -8.71 -6.25
C GLU A 188 -4.85 -9.78 -5.28
N PHE A 189 -4.76 -9.50 -3.97
CA PHE A 189 -5.23 -10.40 -2.94
C PHE A 189 -6.67 -10.12 -2.53
N SER A 190 -6.98 -8.85 -2.20
CA SER A 190 -8.34 -8.43 -1.87
C SER A 190 -8.50 -6.93 -2.04
N ALA A 191 -9.32 -6.52 -3.00
CA ALA A 191 -9.65 -5.12 -3.23
C ALA A 191 -10.40 -4.50 -2.04
N ASP A 192 -11.30 -5.25 -1.39
CA ASP A 192 -12.08 -4.77 -0.25
C ASP A 192 -11.21 -4.50 0.98
N LEU A 193 -10.28 -5.41 1.28
CA LEU A 193 -9.35 -5.23 2.39
C LEU A 193 -8.32 -4.14 2.09
N HIS A 194 -7.85 -4.06 0.84
CA HIS A 194 -7.03 -2.94 0.40
C HIS A 194 -7.75 -1.60 0.63
N TYR A 195 -9.02 -1.50 0.21
CA TYR A 195 -9.82 -0.29 0.45
C TYR A 195 -9.91 0.04 1.95
N LYS A 196 -10.24 -0.94 2.79
CA LYS A 196 -10.37 -0.74 4.23
C LYS A 196 -9.06 -0.37 4.93
N VAL A 197 -7.94 -0.97 4.54
CA VAL A 197 -6.67 -0.86 5.27
C VAL A 197 -5.78 0.26 4.71
N ASP A 198 -5.83 0.49 3.40
CA ASP A 198 -4.88 1.37 2.71
C ASP A 198 -5.52 2.67 2.20
N VAL A 199 -6.81 2.66 1.85
CA VAL A 199 -7.53 3.83 1.30
C VAL A 199 -8.34 4.56 2.36
N LEU A 200 -9.14 3.86 3.18
CA LEU A 200 -9.95 4.48 4.23
C LEU A 200 -9.14 5.38 5.17
N PRO A 201 -7.91 5.03 5.58
CA PRO A 201 -7.13 5.93 6.41
C PRO A 201 -6.84 7.31 5.79
N TRP A 202 -6.70 7.38 4.47
CA TRP A 202 -6.56 8.67 3.79
C TRP A 202 -7.87 9.47 3.85
N ILE A 203 -9.01 8.79 3.72
CA ILE A 203 -10.35 9.40 3.77
C ILE A 203 -10.68 9.92 5.18
N ILE A 204 -10.39 9.15 6.24
CA ILE A 204 -10.66 9.60 7.63
C ILE A 204 -9.74 10.76 8.04
N CYS A 205 -8.58 10.90 7.39
CA CYS A 205 -7.73 12.08 7.50
C CYS A 205 -8.20 13.24 6.61
N LYS A 206 -9.41 13.16 6.04
CA LYS A 206 -10.06 14.21 5.25
C LYS A 206 -9.23 14.71 4.06
N GLY A 207 -8.32 13.88 3.56
CA GLY A 207 -7.38 14.27 2.51
C GLY A 207 -6.12 15.01 2.99
N ASP A 208 -5.93 15.20 4.30
CA ASP A 208 -4.65 15.63 4.87
C ASP A 208 -3.62 14.51 4.70
N TRP A 209 -2.98 14.54 3.54
CA TRP A 209 -1.93 13.60 3.16
C TRP A 209 -0.73 13.69 4.10
N SER A 210 -0.49 14.82 4.76
CA SER A 210 0.69 15.02 5.61
C SER A 210 0.61 14.17 6.87
N ARG A 211 -0.57 14.11 7.48
CA ARG A 211 -0.89 13.23 8.61
C ARG A 211 -0.88 11.77 8.21
N TYR A 212 -1.48 11.45 7.05
CA TYR A 212 -1.44 10.11 6.51
C TYR A 212 0.01 9.63 6.27
N HIS A 213 0.88 10.46 5.69
CA HIS A 213 2.29 10.12 5.43
C HIS A 213 3.13 9.98 6.69
N GLN A 214 2.79 10.65 7.78
CA GLN A 214 3.46 10.42 9.06
C GLN A 214 3.29 8.97 9.55
N ALA A 215 2.12 8.36 9.32
CA ALA A 215 1.85 6.96 9.66
C ALA A 215 2.20 5.98 8.52
N ARG A 216 2.17 6.44 7.27
CA ARG A 216 2.42 5.68 6.05
C ARG A 216 3.39 6.44 5.14
N PRO A 217 4.70 6.44 5.44
CA PRO A 217 5.65 7.21 4.65
C PRO A 217 5.81 6.63 3.24
N PRO A 218 6.03 7.48 2.21
CA PRO A 218 6.51 7.05 0.91
C PRO A 218 7.83 6.29 0.99
N ASN A 219 8.10 5.44 0.01
CA ASN A 219 9.36 4.70 -0.06
C ASN A 219 10.36 5.43 -0.96
N ASN A 220 11.41 6.01 -0.37
CA ASN A 220 12.58 6.52 -1.09
C ASN A 220 13.85 5.72 -0.73
N GLY A 221 13.75 4.38 -0.72
CA GLY A 221 14.83 3.51 -0.28
C GLY A 221 16.10 3.58 -1.15
N GLN A 222 15.97 3.99 -2.41
CA GLN A 222 17.09 4.18 -3.34
C GLN A 222 17.72 5.57 -3.28
N GLN A 223 17.26 6.45 -2.37
CA GLN A 223 17.76 7.83 -2.23
C GLN A 223 17.66 8.63 -3.54
N CYS A 224 16.52 8.52 -4.21
CA CYS A 224 16.19 9.32 -5.38
C CYS A 224 16.12 10.81 -5.00
N GLU A 225 16.27 11.67 -6.01
CA GLU A 225 16.15 13.12 -5.85
C GLU A 225 14.81 13.51 -5.24
N GLU A 226 14.83 14.56 -4.42
CA GLU A 226 13.62 15.05 -3.77
C GLU A 226 12.65 15.63 -4.79
N ASN A 227 11.42 15.12 -4.78
CA ASN A 227 10.38 15.50 -5.73
C ASN A 227 9.03 15.45 -5.00
N PRO A 228 8.30 16.58 -4.92
CA PRO A 228 8.58 17.90 -5.51
C PRO A 228 9.72 18.66 -4.79
N PRO A 229 10.22 19.77 -5.36
CA PRO A 229 11.16 20.68 -4.68
C PRO A 229 10.52 21.32 -3.44
N ASP A 230 11.36 21.91 -2.58
CA ASP A 230 10.94 22.40 -1.25
C ASP A 230 9.77 23.38 -1.31
N GLU A 231 9.81 24.36 -2.21
CA GLU A 231 8.75 25.36 -2.38
C GLU A 231 7.37 24.72 -2.62
N ASP A 232 7.29 23.80 -3.58
CA ASP A 232 6.07 23.09 -3.91
C ASP A 232 5.63 22.13 -2.78
N TYR A 233 6.59 21.49 -2.11
CA TYR A 233 6.31 20.62 -0.97
C TYR A 233 5.67 21.40 0.18
N TYR A 234 6.25 22.55 0.56
CA TYR A 234 5.72 23.37 1.64
C TYR A 234 4.37 23.96 1.29
N ARG A 235 4.16 24.42 0.05
CA ARG A 235 2.83 24.86 -0.43
C ARG A 235 1.79 23.74 -0.28
N GLN A 236 2.12 22.53 -0.74
CA GLN A 236 1.21 21.37 -0.60
C GLN A 236 0.94 21.01 0.87
N PHE A 237 1.90 21.23 1.76
CA PHE A 237 1.79 20.92 3.18
C PHE A 237 0.90 21.94 3.91
N GLU A 238 1.02 23.23 3.56
CA GLU A 238 0.12 24.27 4.04
C GLU A 238 -1.32 24.02 3.60
N GLU A 239 -1.54 23.73 2.31
CA GLU A 239 -2.85 23.35 1.76
C GLU A 239 -3.50 22.16 2.51
N ALA A 240 -2.69 21.18 2.93
CA ALA A 240 -3.20 19.97 3.60
C ALA A 240 -3.77 20.25 5.00
N ARG A 241 -3.24 21.27 5.68
CA ARG A 241 -3.61 21.61 7.07
C ARG A 241 -4.86 22.46 7.17
N GLU A 242 -5.43 22.88 6.04
CA GLU A 242 -6.67 23.66 5.98
C GLU A 242 -7.95 22.79 6.08
N PHE A 243 -7.81 21.46 6.21
CA PHE A 243 -8.89 20.46 6.29
C PHE A 243 -8.97 19.76 7.66
#